data_AF-A0A9D5M2S8-F1
#
_entry.id   AF-A0A9D5M2S8-F1
#
_cell.length_a   1.000
_cell.length_b   1.000
_cell.length_c   1.000
_cell.angle_alpha   90.00
_cell.angle_beta   90.00
_cell.angle_gamma   90.00
#
_symmetry.space_group_name_H-M   'P 1'
#
loop_
_entity.id
_entity.type
_entity.pdbx_description
1 polymer ?
#
loop_
_entity_poly.entity_id
_entity_poly.type
_entity_poly.pdbx_seq_one_letter_code
_entity_poly.pdbx_strand_id
1 'polypeptide(L)'
;MEKKDTKYLTPSPADLETAAEILRQGGTVIFPTETVYGLGANALSADAVKKIFAAKGRPTDNPLIVHIADVTELSKLTADISPAAQKLIDAFWPGPLTLIFKKSPQIPSAVTGGLNTVAIRMPSSEIARKLLQITKLPIAAPSANLSGKPSPTSFRYVKTDMDGRVDAIIDGGDCPVGVESTVLDVSGETPILFRPGKVTREQIENLIGPIKTVSHVQEGETPKSPGLKYKHYAPNAKVLILHGSLEQVQDYINHQKNLRVGMLVFDEFPPLYGIAAKRSLGSRSKPQEAAHRLFTALRELDDEKADVILAPEIPDSGIFSAVRNRLYRAAGGVILDLTKQNQKILFVCTGNTCRSPMAEGLLRSQNSTFSVSSAGLFADGSPVSDHAVSALAELGIDISGHRSRQLTPAMAEEADLILTMTNAHRKMLETTIPQAASKTLTLSQWAGETGDVSDPFGGSQEDYNICRDQILTLIQKGLSLHP
;
A
#
# COMPACT_ATOMS: atom_id res chain seq x y z
N MET A 1 -23.98 16.13 6.42
CA MET A 1 -24.47 15.35 7.58
C MET A 1 -24.56 16.30 8.74
N GLU A 2 -25.70 16.38 9.41
CA GLU A 2 -25.84 17.19 10.63
C GLU A 2 -24.90 16.65 11.72
N LYS A 3 -24.28 17.57 12.48
CA LYS A 3 -23.37 17.20 13.57
C LYS A 3 -24.20 16.55 14.68
N LYS A 4 -23.89 15.30 15.01
CA LYS A 4 -24.51 14.58 16.12
C LYS A 4 -23.95 15.07 17.45
N ASP A 5 -24.73 14.93 18.52
CA ASP A 5 -24.21 15.01 19.89
C ASP A 5 -23.67 13.62 20.28
N THR A 6 -22.36 13.43 20.17
CA THR A 6 -21.73 12.13 20.40
C THR A 6 -21.56 11.87 21.90
N LYS A 7 -22.19 10.80 22.40
CA LYS A 7 -22.06 10.40 23.81
C LYS A 7 -20.71 9.73 24.06
N TYR A 8 -20.02 10.16 25.11
CA TYR A 8 -18.81 9.50 25.62
C TYR A 8 -19.19 8.55 26.74
N LEU A 9 -18.88 7.28 26.54
CA LEU A 9 -19.25 6.17 27.42
C LEU A 9 -17.99 5.51 27.98
N THR A 10 -18.11 4.91 29.15
CA THR A 10 -17.07 4.09 29.76
C THR A 10 -17.40 2.59 29.61
N PRO A 11 -16.49 1.67 29.97
CA PRO A 11 -16.78 0.24 29.97
C PRO A 11 -17.68 -0.21 31.14
N SER A 12 -18.31 0.71 31.86
CA SER A 12 -19.18 0.40 33.00
C SER A 12 -20.46 -0.33 32.53
N PRO A 13 -21.05 -1.21 33.36
CA PRO A 13 -22.27 -1.94 32.97
C PRO A 13 -23.43 -1.03 32.51
N ALA A 14 -23.63 0.13 33.15
CA ALA A 14 -24.70 1.07 32.82
C ALA A 14 -24.48 1.73 31.45
N ASP A 15 -23.23 2.11 31.16
CA ASP A 15 -22.86 2.69 29.87
C ASP A 15 -22.90 1.64 28.74
N LEU A 16 -22.53 0.39 29.03
CA LEU A 16 -22.66 -0.70 28.07
C LEU A 16 -24.12 -1.01 27.73
N GLU A 17 -25.05 -0.94 28.69
CA GLU A 17 -26.50 -1.06 28.39
C GLU A 17 -26.97 0.13 27.55
N THR A 18 -26.51 1.34 27.85
CA THR A 18 -26.81 2.54 27.05
C THR A 18 -26.33 2.37 25.61
N ALA A 19 -25.10 1.90 25.41
CA ALA A 19 -24.55 1.59 24.10
C ALA A 19 -25.34 0.49 23.36
N ALA A 20 -25.72 -0.58 24.07
CA ALA A 20 -26.50 -1.66 23.51
C ALA A 20 -27.87 -1.17 23.04
N GLU A 21 -28.54 -0.32 23.80
CA GLU A 21 -29.84 0.24 23.43
C GLU A 21 -29.74 1.13 22.17
N ILE A 22 -28.68 1.96 22.07
CA ILE A 22 -28.40 2.73 20.85
C ILE A 22 -28.27 1.79 19.64
N LEU A 23 -27.56 0.68 19.76
CA LEU A 23 -27.40 -0.30 18.67
C LEU A 23 -28.73 -0.99 18.32
N ARG A 24 -29.55 -1.38 19.31
CA ARG A 24 -30.88 -1.98 19.10
C ARG A 24 -31.83 -1.02 18.36
N GLN A 25 -31.76 0.28 18.67
CA GLN A 25 -32.52 1.34 18.00
C GLN A 25 -31.96 1.72 16.61
N GLY A 26 -30.95 1.00 16.11
CA GLY A 26 -30.35 1.23 14.79
C GLY A 26 -29.41 2.44 14.74
N GLY A 27 -28.91 2.89 15.89
CA GLY A 27 -27.83 3.87 16.01
C GLY A 27 -26.45 3.27 15.77
N THR A 28 -25.42 4.08 16.03
CA THR A 28 -24.00 3.78 15.78
C THR A 28 -23.18 3.97 17.04
N VAL A 29 -22.40 2.94 17.40
CA VAL A 29 -21.54 2.96 18.59
C VAL A 29 -20.13 2.54 18.21
N ILE A 30 -19.14 3.32 18.62
CA ILE A 30 -17.74 2.92 18.52
C ILE A 30 -17.30 2.20 19.79
N PHE A 31 -16.63 1.07 19.64
CA PHE A 31 -16.15 0.25 20.76
C PHE A 31 -14.76 -0.33 20.51
N PRO A 32 -13.94 -0.52 21.56
CA PRO A 32 -12.61 -1.12 21.44
C PRO A 32 -12.67 -2.63 21.24
N THR A 33 -11.81 -3.14 20.36
CA THR A 33 -11.50 -4.59 20.26
C THR A 33 -10.06 -4.84 20.69
N GLU A 34 -9.63 -6.10 20.69
CA GLU A 34 -8.21 -6.42 20.88
C GLU A 34 -7.34 -5.92 19.71
N THR A 35 -7.95 -5.68 18.53
CA THR A 35 -7.27 -5.26 17.29
C THR A 35 -7.20 -3.75 17.10
N VAL A 36 -8.33 -3.14 16.76
CA VAL A 36 -8.54 -1.70 16.53
C VAL A 36 -9.95 -1.34 17.01
N TYR A 37 -10.26 -0.07 17.18
CA TYR A 37 -11.62 0.36 17.45
C TYR A 37 -12.55 0.09 16.25
N GLY A 38 -13.76 -0.39 16.53
CA GLY A 38 -14.79 -0.69 15.53
C GLY A 38 -15.96 0.29 15.59
N LEU A 39 -16.46 0.75 14.44
CA LEU A 39 -17.70 1.53 14.31
C LEU A 39 -18.89 0.59 14.08
N GLY A 40 -19.61 0.24 15.14
CA GLY A 40 -20.70 -0.71 15.11
C GLY A 40 -22.06 -0.15 14.71
N ALA A 41 -22.83 -0.94 13.97
CA ALA A 41 -24.28 -0.83 13.84
C ALA A 41 -24.90 -2.22 13.67
N ASN A 42 -26.21 -2.34 13.88
CA ASN A 42 -26.94 -3.61 13.70
C ASN A 42 -26.73 -4.19 12.28
N ALA A 43 -26.11 -5.37 12.19
CA ALA A 43 -25.80 -6.03 10.91
C ALA A 43 -27.05 -6.51 10.15
N LEU A 44 -28.18 -6.67 10.83
CA LEU A 44 -29.44 -7.12 10.22
C LEU A 44 -30.27 -5.96 9.67
N SER A 45 -29.86 -4.71 9.89
CA SER A 45 -30.55 -3.52 9.41
C SER A 45 -29.74 -2.79 8.35
N ALA A 46 -30.24 -2.79 7.11
CA ALA A 46 -29.61 -2.05 6.02
C ALA A 46 -29.50 -0.54 6.32
N ASP A 47 -30.50 0.03 7.00
CA ASP A 47 -30.51 1.46 7.35
C ASP A 47 -29.53 1.80 8.46
N ALA A 48 -29.36 0.93 9.46
CA ALA A 48 -28.32 1.10 10.47
C ALA A 48 -26.92 1.02 9.83
N VAL A 49 -26.72 0.07 8.92
CA VAL A 49 -25.45 -0.11 8.19
C VAL A 49 -25.12 1.10 7.30
N LYS A 50 -26.10 1.73 6.63
CA LYS A 50 -25.89 2.96 5.87
C LYS A 50 -25.27 4.09 6.72
N LYS A 51 -25.60 4.16 8.01
CA LYS A 51 -25.02 5.16 8.93
C LYS A 51 -23.52 4.97 9.14
N ILE A 52 -23.01 3.73 9.10
CA ILE A 52 -21.56 3.44 9.15
C ILE A 52 -20.85 4.08 7.95
N PHE A 53 -21.37 3.85 6.74
CA PHE A 53 -20.79 4.39 5.51
C PHE A 53 -20.83 5.92 5.50
N ALA A 54 -21.96 6.51 5.92
CA ALA A 54 -22.13 7.95 6.03
C ALA A 54 -21.15 8.60 7.02
N ALA A 55 -21.01 8.04 8.23
CA ALA A 55 -20.09 8.57 9.23
C ALA A 55 -18.63 8.55 8.76
N LYS A 56 -18.20 7.47 8.08
CA LYS A 56 -16.82 7.27 7.60
C LYS A 56 -16.50 8.00 6.29
N GLY A 57 -17.50 8.37 5.49
CA GLY A 57 -17.31 8.75 4.09
C GLY A 57 -16.74 7.59 3.25
N ARG A 58 -17.24 6.37 3.48
CA ARG A 58 -16.73 5.14 2.86
C ARG A 58 -17.59 4.72 1.66
N PRO A 59 -17.00 4.23 0.55
CA PRO A 59 -17.75 3.63 -0.56
C PRO A 59 -18.60 2.44 -0.10
N THR A 60 -19.83 2.34 -0.62
CA THR A 60 -20.82 1.31 -0.23
C THR A 60 -20.54 -0.09 -0.80
N ASP A 61 -19.64 -0.20 -1.78
CA ASP A 61 -19.18 -1.46 -2.38
C ASP A 61 -18.15 -2.20 -1.51
N ASN A 62 -17.66 -1.58 -0.44
CA ASN A 62 -16.63 -2.15 0.42
C ASN A 62 -17.25 -2.90 1.61
N PRO A 63 -17.18 -4.24 1.67
CA PRO A 63 -17.89 -5.05 2.66
C PRO A 63 -17.47 -4.73 4.10
N LEU A 64 -18.33 -5.10 5.06
CA LEU A 64 -18.12 -4.92 6.49
C LEU A 64 -17.93 -6.28 7.18
N ILE A 65 -17.23 -6.28 8.32
CA ILE A 65 -17.07 -7.47 9.17
C ILE A 65 -18.19 -7.46 10.22
N VAL A 66 -18.92 -8.56 10.30
CA VAL A 66 -19.95 -8.79 11.32
C VAL A 66 -19.31 -9.40 12.56
N HIS A 67 -19.60 -8.83 13.72
CA HIS A 67 -19.14 -9.28 15.02
C HIS A 67 -20.27 -9.98 15.76
N ILE A 68 -19.97 -11.15 16.33
CA ILE A 68 -20.92 -11.98 17.09
C ILE A 68 -20.43 -12.17 18.53
N ALA A 69 -21.36 -12.35 19.47
CA ALA A 69 -21.04 -12.62 20.87
C ALA A 69 -20.79 -14.11 21.13
N ASP A 70 -21.49 -14.97 20.40
CA ASP A 70 -21.50 -16.42 20.59
C ASP A 70 -21.43 -17.16 19.25
N VAL A 71 -20.67 -18.26 19.20
CA VAL A 71 -20.51 -19.07 17.98
C VAL A 71 -21.84 -19.66 17.48
N THR A 72 -22.79 -19.90 18.37
CA THR A 72 -24.13 -20.42 17.99
C THR A 72 -24.90 -19.46 17.08
N GLU A 73 -24.57 -18.17 17.09
CA GLU A 73 -25.15 -17.18 16.16
C GLU A 73 -24.72 -17.42 14.72
N LEU A 74 -23.56 -18.05 14.49
CA LEU A 74 -22.97 -18.25 13.16
C LEU A 74 -23.92 -18.98 12.20
N SER A 75 -24.62 -20.01 12.71
CA SER A 75 -25.58 -20.81 11.93
C SER A 75 -26.75 -19.99 11.36
N LYS A 76 -27.09 -18.84 11.97
CA LYS A 76 -28.14 -17.93 11.47
C LYS A 76 -27.62 -17.00 10.37
N LEU A 77 -26.33 -16.73 10.35
CA LEU A 77 -25.69 -15.74 9.48
C LEU A 77 -25.02 -16.36 8.24
N THR A 78 -24.79 -17.67 8.25
CA THR A 78 -24.06 -18.39 7.19
C THR A 78 -24.80 -19.65 6.75
N ALA A 79 -24.57 -20.11 5.51
CA ALA A 79 -25.22 -21.31 4.98
C ALA A 79 -24.50 -22.61 5.34
N ASP A 80 -23.16 -22.64 5.33
CA ASP A 80 -22.34 -23.84 5.54
C ASP A 80 -21.08 -23.51 6.36
N ILE A 81 -20.72 -24.38 7.32
CA ILE A 81 -19.46 -24.29 8.09
C ILE A 81 -18.62 -25.53 7.74
N SER A 82 -17.52 -25.35 7.03
CA SER A 82 -16.63 -26.45 6.64
C SER A 82 -15.85 -27.00 7.84
N PRO A 83 -15.37 -28.26 7.80
CA PRO A 83 -14.52 -28.80 8.87
C PRO A 83 -13.23 -27.98 9.10
N ALA A 84 -12.66 -27.40 8.05
CA ALA A 84 -11.52 -26.50 8.16
C ALA A 84 -11.89 -25.20 8.89
N ALA A 85 -13.05 -24.61 8.57
CA ALA A 85 -13.57 -23.44 9.28
C ALA A 85 -13.83 -23.75 10.76
N GLN A 86 -14.40 -24.91 11.08
CA GLN A 86 -14.63 -25.32 12.47
C GLN A 86 -13.33 -25.41 13.27
N LYS A 87 -12.29 -26.07 12.73
CA LYS A 87 -10.96 -26.11 13.38
C LYS A 87 -10.42 -24.71 13.69
N LEU A 88 -10.54 -23.79 12.73
CA LEU A 88 -10.08 -22.40 12.89
C LEU A 88 -10.88 -21.62 13.94
N ILE A 89 -12.20 -21.84 13.99
CA ILE A 89 -13.08 -21.27 15.02
C ILE A 89 -12.64 -21.77 16.39
N ASP A 90 -12.50 -23.08 16.56
CA ASP A 90 -12.14 -23.70 17.85
C ASP A 90 -10.77 -23.22 18.35
N ALA A 91 -9.82 -22.97 17.44
CA ALA A 91 -8.47 -22.56 17.78
C ALA A 91 -8.32 -21.04 18.02
N PHE A 92 -9.05 -20.21 17.28
CA PHE A 92 -8.77 -18.77 17.21
C PHE A 92 -9.95 -17.86 17.60
N TRP A 93 -11.14 -18.40 17.87
CA TRP A 93 -12.27 -17.64 18.40
C TRP A 93 -12.51 -17.95 19.88
N PRO A 94 -12.78 -16.92 20.71
CA PRO A 94 -12.76 -15.49 20.39
C PRO A 94 -11.34 -14.99 20.09
N GLY A 95 -11.18 -14.12 19.09
CA GLY A 95 -9.87 -13.58 18.75
C GLY A 95 -9.75 -12.86 17.40
N PRO A 96 -8.51 -12.54 16.99
CA PRO A 96 -8.21 -11.66 15.87
C PRO A 96 -8.21 -12.39 14.52
N LEU A 97 -9.08 -13.39 14.34
CA LEU A 97 -9.32 -14.07 13.07
C LEU A 97 -10.72 -13.74 12.57
N THR A 98 -10.82 -13.30 11.32
CA THR A 98 -12.06 -13.11 10.58
C THR A 98 -12.14 -14.17 9.50
N LEU A 99 -13.28 -14.85 9.42
CA LEU A 99 -13.56 -15.87 8.43
C LEU A 99 -14.66 -15.39 7.48
N ILE A 100 -14.46 -15.59 6.17
CA ILE A 100 -15.46 -15.28 5.14
C ILE A 100 -16.22 -16.56 4.80
N PHE A 101 -17.55 -16.50 4.91
CA PHE A 101 -18.48 -17.59 4.64
C PHE A 101 -19.46 -17.21 3.54
N LYS A 102 -20.19 -18.19 2.97
CA LYS A 102 -21.42 -17.91 2.22
C LYS A 102 -22.45 -17.29 3.16
N LYS A 103 -23.03 -16.16 2.78
CA LYS A 103 -23.98 -15.43 3.63
C LYS A 103 -25.35 -16.09 3.64
N SER A 104 -26.07 -16.01 4.75
CA SER A 104 -27.50 -16.32 4.80
C SER A 104 -28.33 -15.16 4.22
N PRO A 105 -29.63 -15.38 3.90
CA PRO A 105 -30.54 -14.31 3.49
C PRO A 105 -30.77 -13.22 4.55
N GLN A 106 -30.48 -13.50 5.83
CA GLN A 106 -30.64 -12.53 6.92
C GLN A 106 -29.63 -11.39 6.84
N ILE A 107 -28.49 -11.60 6.19
CA ILE A 107 -27.46 -10.57 6.00
C ILE A 107 -27.83 -9.69 4.80
N PRO A 108 -28.13 -8.40 5.02
CA PRO A 108 -28.45 -7.46 3.94
C PRO A 108 -27.25 -7.24 3.02
N SER A 109 -27.51 -7.02 1.73
CA SER A 109 -26.46 -6.74 0.74
C SER A 109 -25.62 -5.50 1.08
N ALA A 110 -26.16 -4.56 1.85
CA ALA A 110 -25.44 -3.39 2.36
C ALA A 110 -24.24 -3.76 3.26
N VAL A 111 -24.29 -4.90 3.95
CA VAL A 111 -23.16 -5.39 4.76
C VAL A 111 -22.07 -5.98 3.87
N THR A 112 -22.45 -6.67 2.80
CA THR A 112 -21.54 -7.47 1.97
C THR A 112 -21.04 -6.74 0.73
N GLY A 113 -21.44 -5.48 0.52
CA GLY A 113 -21.12 -4.75 -0.71
C GLY A 113 -21.72 -5.43 -1.96
N GLY A 114 -22.85 -6.13 -1.80
CA GLY A 114 -23.48 -6.91 -2.87
C GLY A 114 -22.92 -8.32 -3.08
N LEU A 115 -21.90 -8.74 -2.32
CA LEU A 115 -21.34 -10.09 -2.42
C LEU A 115 -22.26 -11.15 -1.82
N ASN A 116 -22.11 -12.39 -2.28
CA ASN A 116 -22.78 -13.58 -1.73
C ASN A 116 -22.07 -14.15 -0.48
N THR A 117 -21.02 -13.48 -0.02
CA THR A 117 -20.23 -13.88 1.15
C THR A 117 -20.28 -12.82 2.24
N VAL A 118 -20.09 -13.25 3.49
CA VAL A 118 -20.06 -12.38 4.67
C VAL A 118 -18.82 -12.69 5.50
N ALA A 119 -18.13 -11.64 5.95
CA ALA A 119 -16.98 -11.74 6.85
C ALA A 119 -17.48 -11.70 8.30
N ILE A 120 -17.14 -12.70 9.11
CA ILE A 120 -17.59 -12.82 10.50
C ILE A 120 -16.38 -12.98 11.43
N ARG A 121 -16.49 -12.41 12.63
CA ARG A 121 -15.51 -12.53 13.70
C ARG A 121 -16.17 -12.56 15.07
N MET A 122 -15.59 -13.31 15.99
CA MET A 122 -15.91 -13.23 17.41
C MET A 122 -14.72 -12.54 18.14
N PRO A 123 -14.81 -11.26 18.51
CA PRO A 123 -13.67 -10.54 19.11
C PRO A 123 -13.36 -11.06 20.52
N SER A 124 -12.10 -11.04 20.94
CA SER A 124 -11.69 -11.45 22.29
C SER A 124 -11.68 -10.34 23.33
N SER A 125 -11.83 -9.07 22.91
CA SER A 125 -11.99 -7.93 23.84
C SER A 125 -13.18 -8.14 24.78
N GLU A 126 -12.92 -8.04 26.08
CA GLU A 126 -13.94 -8.15 27.13
C GLU A 126 -15.05 -7.10 26.95
N ILE A 127 -14.67 -5.87 26.62
CA ILE A 127 -15.61 -4.75 26.39
C ILE A 127 -16.51 -5.05 25.19
N ALA A 128 -15.91 -5.45 24.06
CA ALA A 128 -16.65 -5.79 22.85
C ALA A 128 -17.59 -6.97 23.11
N ARG A 129 -17.11 -8.02 23.78
CA ARG A 129 -17.90 -9.20 24.11
C ARG A 129 -19.09 -8.86 24.99
N LYS A 130 -18.89 -8.13 26.08
CA LYS A 130 -19.97 -7.71 26.98
C LYS A 130 -21.01 -6.88 26.23
N LEU A 131 -20.58 -5.91 25.42
CA LEU A 131 -21.48 -5.12 24.59
C LEU A 131 -22.31 -6.00 23.65
N LEU A 132 -21.69 -6.92 22.91
CA LEU A 132 -22.39 -7.81 21.98
C LEU A 132 -23.39 -8.73 22.70
N GLN A 133 -22.99 -9.29 23.86
CA GLN A 133 -23.85 -10.14 24.69
C GLN A 133 -25.08 -9.40 25.21
N ILE A 134 -24.92 -8.16 25.67
CA ILE A 134 -26.02 -7.31 26.12
C ILE A 134 -26.92 -6.94 24.94
N THR A 135 -26.31 -6.57 23.81
CA THR A 135 -27.05 -6.12 22.62
C THR A 135 -27.91 -7.23 22.02
N LYS A 136 -27.45 -8.49 22.06
CA LYS A 136 -28.10 -9.67 21.48
C LYS A 136 -28.40 -9.53 19.98
N LEU A 137 -27.52 -8.83 19.27
CA LEU A 137 -27.57 -8.64 17.82
C LEU A 137 -26.17 -8.81 17.24
N PRO A 138 -26.05 -9.34 16.01
CA PRO A 138 -24.79 -9.29 15.28
C PRO A 138 -24.51 -7.83 14.85
N ILE A 139 -23.28 -7.37 15.02
CA ILE A 139 -22.90 -5.97 14.80
C ILE A 139 -21.90 -5.86 13.65
N ALA A 140 -22.28 -5.16 12.58
CA ALA A 140 -21.35 -4.83 11.50
C ALA A 140 -20.43 -3.71 11.99
N ALA A 141 -19.12 -3.93 11.97
CA ALA A 141 -18.15 -2.94 12.47
C ALA A 141 -16.84 -2.94 11.67
N PRO A 142 -16.64 -1.99 10.73
CA PRO A 142 -15.31 -1.68 10.21
C PRO A 142 -14.49 -0.89 11.25
N SER A 143 -13.21 -0.64 10.96
CA SER A 143 -12.37 0.24 11.78
C SER A 143 -12.98 1.64 11.95
N ALA A 144 -12.77 2.28 13.10
CA ALA A 144 -13.44 3.53 13.47
C ALA A 144 -12.72 4.82 13.02
N ASN A 145 -12.08 4.82 11.86
CA ASN A 145 -11.40 5.99 11.26
C ASN A 145 -12.18 6.61 10.09
N LEU A 146 -11.88 7.85 9.74
CA LEU A 146 -12.29 8.39 8.43
C LEU A 146 -11.65 7.57 7.29
N SER A 147 -12.39 7.36 6.21
CA SER A 147 -11.92 6.53 5.08
C SER A 147 -10.53 6.99 4.59
N GLY A 148 -9.62 6.03 4.39
CA GLY A 148 -8.23 6.29 3.98
C GLY A 148 -7.21 6.45 5.12
N LYS A 149 -7.60 7.08 6.25
CA LYS A 149 -6.69 7.32 7.40
C LYS A 149 -6.20 6.03 8.09
N PRO A 150 -5.11 6.06 8.87
CA PRO A 150 -4.68 4.93 9.70
C PRO A 150 -5.80 4.48 10.65
N SER A 151 -5.96 3.18 10.87
CA SER A 151 -7.00 2.69 11.79
C SER A 151 -6.73 3.15 13.22
N PRO A 152 -7.76 3.46 14.03
CA PRO A 152 -7.54 3.99 15.36
C PRO A 152 -7.38 2.84 16.36
N THR A 153 -6.29 2.90 17.10
CA THR A 153 -5.90 1.96 18.17
C THR A 153 -6.00 2.60 19.55
N SER A 154 -6.33 3.89 19.64
CA SER A 154 -6.51 4.63 20.89
C SER A 154 -7.76 5.50 20.82
N PHE A 155 -8.37 5.75 21.97
CA PHE A 155 -9.55 6.60 22.09
C PHE A 155 -9.32 8.01 21.55
N ARG A 156 -8.12 8.58 21.75
CA ARG A 156 -7.73 9.90 21.21
C ARG A 156 -8.01 10.01 19.72
N TYR A 157 -7.54 9.06 18.92
CA TYR A 157 -7.68 9.13 17.47
C TYR A 157 -9.07 8.71 16.96
N VAL A 158 -9.81 7.92 17.73
CA VAL A 158 -11.25 7.73 17.50
C VAL A 158 -11.98 9.05 17.63
N LYS A 159 -11.78 9.76 18.75
CA LYS A 159 -12.42 11.05 19.01
C LYS A 159 -12.10 12.07 17.92
N THR A 160 -10.83 12.18 17.52
CA THR A 160 -10.42 13.07 16.41
C THR A 160 -11.18 12.82 15.11
N ASP A 161 -11.45 11.56 14.78
CA ASP A 161 -12.06 11.20 13.51
C ASP A 161 -13.60 11.18 13.55
N MET A 162 -14.20 10.83 14.70
CA MET A 162 -15.60 10.40 14.79
C MET A 162 -16.49 11.24 15.72
N ASP A 163 -15.92 12.16 16.50
CA ASP A 163 -16.71 13.09 17.31
C ASP A 163 -17.66 13.92 16.43
N GLY A 164 -18.92 13.97 16.83
CA GLY A 164 -19.99 14.61 16.07
C GLY A 164 -20.51 13.82 14.87
N ARG A 165 -20.04 12.58 14.65
CA ARG A 165 -20.45 11.74 13.51
C ARG A 165 -21.21 10.47 13.89
N VAL A 166 -21.08 10.04 15.14
CA VAL A 166 -21.66 8.80 15.66
C VAL A 166 -22.49 9.08 16.91
N ASP A 167 -23.33 8.14 17.30
CA ASP A 167 -24.24 8.32 18.44
C ASP A 167 -23.50 8.13 19.79
N ALA A 168 -22.55 7.19 19.87
CA ALA A 168 -21.70 7.03 21.05
C ALA A 168 -20.30 6.49 20.74
N ILE A 169 -19.35 6.76 21.66
CA ILE A 169 -17.99 6.21 21.67
C ILE A 169 -17.70 5.69 23.08
N ILE A 170 -17.34 4.42 23.17
CA ILE A 170 -16.87 3.79 24.41
C ILE A 170 -15.36 3.97 24.51
N ASP A 171 -14.88 4.69 25.52
CA ASP A 171 -13.46 4.74 25.86
C ASP A 171 -13.08 3.48 26.64
N GLY A 172 -12.25 2.62 26.07
CA GLY A 172 -11.68 1.47 26.76
C GLY A 172 -10.16 1.40 26.65
N GLY A 173 -9.49 2.55 26.47
CA GLY A 173 -8.05 2.62 26.35
C GLY A 173 -7.50 2.10 25.02
N ASP A 174 -6.25 1.66 25.02
CA ASP A 174 -5.54 1.28 23.80
C ASP A 174 -5.77 -0.18 23.41
N CYS A 175 -5.88 -0.44 22.10
CA CYS A 175 -5.99 -1.78 21.55
C CYS A 175 -4.64 -2.51 21.60
N PRO A 176 -4.55 -3.69 22.26
CA PRO A 176 -3.27 -4.35 22.51
C PRO A 176 -2.58 -4.91 21.26
N VAL A 177 -3.29 -5.21 20.18
CA VAL A 177 -2.68 -5.78 18.95
C VAL A 177 -2.25 -4.70 17.95
N GLY A 178 -3.02 -3.61 17.83
CA GLY A 178 -2.68 -2.44 17.01
C GLY A 178 -2.82 -2.58 15.49
N VAL A 179 -3.08 -3.77 14.97
CA VAL A 179 -3.46 -4.02 13.57
C VAL A 179 -4.77 -4.80 13.51
N GLU A 180 -5.48 -4.71 12.39
CA GLU A 180 -6.75 -5.43 12.20
C GLU A 180 -6.58 -6.95 12.17
N SER A 181 -7.70 -7.65 12.31
CA SER A 181 -7.77 -9.11 12.22
C SER A 181 -7.23 -9.66 10.90
N THR A 182 -6.68 -10.87 11.00
CA THR A 182 -6.41 -11.72 9.84
C THR A 182 -7.73 -12.04 9.15
N VAL A 183 -7.79 -11.96 7.82
CA VAL A 183 -9.01 -12.28 7.05
C VAL A 183 -8.73 -13.44 6.11
N LEU A 184 -9.40 -14.56 6.36
CA LEU A 184 -9.30 -15.79 5.59
C LEU A 184 -10.66 -16.13 5.00
N ASP A 185 -10.71 -16.37 3.69
CA ASP A 185 -11.90 -16.89 3.02
C ASP A 185 -11.93 -18.41 3.12
N VAL A 186 -13.02 -18.92 3.67
CA VAL A 186 -13.30 -20.36 3.87
C VAL A 186 -14.61 -20.78 3.19
N SER A 187 -15.14 -19.92 2.30
CA SER A 187 -16.40 -20.15 1.59
C SER A 187 -16.26 -21.08 0.37
N GLY A 188 -15.03 -21.26 -0.12
CA GLY A 188 -14.68 -22.19 -1.21
C GLY A 188 -13.90 -23.41 -0.73
N GLU A 189 -13.48 -24.26 -1.67
CA GLU A 189 -12.75 -25.51 -1.36
C GLU A 189 -11.35 -25.27 -0.79
N THR A 190 -10.61 -24.30 -1.35
CA THR A 190 -9.28 -23.93 -0.87
C THR A 190 -9.34 -22.60 -0.12
N PRO A 191 -8.94 -22.55 1.16
CA PRO A 191 -8.90 -21.29 1.90
C PRO A 191 -7.94 -20.26 1.31
N ILE A 192 -8.34 -18.98 1.33
CA ILE A 192 -7.60 -17.88 0.72
C ILE A 192 -7.35 -16.78 1.76
N LEU A 193 -6.09 -16.49 2.05
CA LEU A 193 -5.70 -15.39 2.93
C LEU A 193 -5.75 -14.06 2.18
N PHE A 194 -6.73 -13.22 2.53
CA PHE A 194 -6.92 -11.89 1.95
C PHE A 194 -6.21 -10.78 2.72
N ARG A 195 -6.04 -10.94 4.03
CA ARG A 195 -5.40 -9.93 4.86
C ARG A 195 -4.60 -10.58 5.98
N PRO A 196 -3.27 -10.35 6.05
CA PRO A 196 -2.49 -10.77 7.21
C PRO A 196 -2.82 -9.92 8.44
N GLY A 197 -2.73 -10.54 9.62
CA GLY A 197 -3.00 -9.96 10.93
C GLY A 197 -2.26 -10.75 12.02
N LYS A 198 -2.74 -10.69 13.27
CA LYS A 198 -2.08 -11.38 14.40
C LYS A 198 -2.10 -12.91 14.30
N VAL A 199 -3.16 -13.50 13.75
CA VAL A 199 -3.16 -14.93 13.43
C VAL A 199 -2.37 -15.11 12.13
N THR A 200 -1.20 -15.69 12.24
CA THR A 200 -0.22 -15.77 11.15
C THR A 200 -0.59 -16.85 10.13
N ARG A 201 -0.02 -16.76 8.93
CA ARG A 201 -0.23 -17.76 7.87
C ARG A 201 0.23 -19.14 8.35
N GLU A 202 1.39 -19.18 9.00
CA GLU A 202 2.03 -20.38 9.52
C GLU A 202 1.14 -21.06 10.56
N GLN A 203 0.51 -20.30 11.46
CA GLN A 203 -0.45 -20.83 12.42
C GLN A 203 -1.70 -21.42 11.75
N ILE A 204 -2.18 -20.81 10.66
CA ILE A 204 -3.33 -21.32 9.91
C ILE A 204 -2.94 -22.60 9.16
N GLU A 205 -1.82 -22.59 8.44
CA GLU A 205 -1.35 -23.72 7.64
C GLU A 205 -1.03 -24.95 8.50
N ASN A 206 -0.49 -24.75 9.70
CA ASN A 206 -0.27 -25.83 10.66
C ASN A 206 -1.56 -26.55 11.10
N LEU A 207 -2.71 -25.87 11.04
CA LEU A 207 -3.98 -26.42 11.51
C LEU A 207 -4.81 -27.07 10.40
N ILE A 208 -4.82 -26.45 9.22
CA ILE A 208 -5.71 -26.84 8.12
C ILE A 208 -4.97 -27.21 6.82
N GLY A 209 -3.64 -27.18 6.82
CA GLY A 209 -2.81 -27.40 5.64
C GLY A 209 -2.63 -26.13 4.79
N PRO A 210 -1.95 -26.26 3.63
CA PRO A 210 -1.58 -25.12 2.78
C PRO A 210 -2.78 -24.26 2.36
N ILE A 211 -2.59 -22.95 2.35
CA ILE A 211 -3.61 -21.98 1.92
C ILE A 211 -3.10 -21.15 0.75
N LYS A 212 -4.02 -20.57 -0.03
CA LYS A 212 -3.68 -19.56 -1.04
C LYS A 212 -3.54 -18.20 -0.39
N THR A 213 -2.74 -17.31 -0.99
CA THR A 213 -2.61 -15.92 -0.56
C THR A 213 -2.94 -14.98 -1.71
N VAL A 214 -3.54 -13.83 -1.42
CA VAL A 214 -3.78 -12.77 -2.41
C VAL A 214 -2.92 -11.58 -2.06
N SER A 215 -2.00 -11.24 -2.95
CA SER A 215 -1.15 -10.04 -2.81
C SER A 215 -1.86 -8.77 -3.30
N HIS A 216 -2.69 -8.87 -4.35
CA HIS A 216 -3.39 -7.74 -4.98
C HIS A 216 -4.77 -8.14 -5.53
N VAL A 217 -5.72 -7.20 -5.54
CA VAL A 217 -6.99 -7.33 -6.30
C VAL A 217 -6.80 -6.59 -7.62
N GLN A 218 -7.23 -7.20 -8.74
CA GLN A 218 -7.11 -6.59 -10.06
C GLN A 218 -8.01 -5.35 -10.18
N GLU A 219 -7.59 -4.38 -10.99
CA GLU A 219 -8.35 -3.15 -11.24
C GLU A 219 -9.70 -3.49 -11.89
N GLY A 220 -10.81 -3.04 -11.29
CA GLY A 220 -12.17 -3.34 -11.74
C GLY A 220 -12.91 -4.43 -10.96
N GLU A 221 -12.26 -5.20 -10.08
CA GLU A 221 -12.93 -6.19 -9.23
C GLU A 221 -13.48 -5.60 -7.92
N THR A 222 -14.62 -6.12 -7.45
CA THR A 222 -15.15 -5.80 -6.12
C THR A 222 -14.34 -6.54 -5.06
N PRO A 223 -13.72 -5.83 -4.08
CA PRO A 223 -12.84 -6.46 -3.13
C PRO A 223 -13.62 -7.36 -2.17
N LYS A 224 -13.26 -8.65 -2.09
CA LYS A 224 -13.87 -9.61 -1.15
C LYS A 224 -13.57 -9.31 0.33
N SER A 225 -12.63 -8.41 0.61
CA SER A 225 -12.22 -8.03 1.97
C SER A 225 -11.87 -6.54 2.06
N PRO A 226 -12.10 -5.88 3.21
CA PRO A 226 -11.76 -4.48 3.40
C PRO A 226 -10.29 -4.14 3.11
N GLY A 227 -10.10 -3.02 2.40
CA GLY A 227 -8.82 -2.32 2.26
C GLY A 227 -7.99 -2.69 1.03
N LEU A 228 -8.49 -3.51 0.09
CA LEU A 228 -7.74 -4.05 -1.06
C LEU A 228 -7.64 -3.14 -2.30
N LYS A 229 -8.46 -2.09 -2.42
CA LYS A 229 -8.66 -1.34 -3.69
C LYS A 229 -8.06 0.08 -3.72
N TYR A 230 -7.66 0.65 -2.58
CA TYR A 230 -7.25 2.06 -2.47
C TYR A 230 -6.00 2.23 -1.62
N LYS A 231 -5.30 3.36 -1.77
CA LYS A 231 -4.33 3.82 -0.75
C LYS A 231 -5.06 3.88 0.59
N HIS A 232 -4.65 3.02 1.51
CA HIS A 232 -5.38 2.75 2.74
C HIS A 232 -4.38 2.76 3.88
N TYR A 233 -4.83 3.21 5.06
CA TYR A 233 -3.98 3.43 6.22
C TYR A 233 -2.95 4.56 6.04
N ALA A 234 -3.18 5.45 5.08
CA ALA A 234 -2.23 6.51 4.78
C ALA A 234 -2.42 7.69 5.73
N PRO A 235 -1.37 8.13 6.44
CA PRO A 235 -1.36 9.44 7.08
C PRO A 235 -1.47 10.55 6.02
N ASN A 236 -1.64 11.81 6.46
CA ASN A 236 -1.60 12.95 5.56
C ASN A 236 -0.21 13.10 4.92
N ALA A 237 0.84 12.85 5.70
CA ALA A 237 2.21 12.83 5.23
C ALA A 237 2.45 11.77 4.14
N LYS A 238 3.35 12.06 3.18
CA LYS A 238 3.78 11.05 2.20
C LYS A 238 4.63 9.98 2.89
N VAL A 239 4.21 8.72 2.85
CA VAL A 239 5.02 7.62 3.40
C VAL A 239 5.94 7.05 2.32
N LEU A 240 7.22 6.89 2.64
CA LEU A 240 8.24 6.27 1.81
C LEU A 240 8.91 5.12 2.57
N ILE A 241 8.98 3.94 1.96
CA ILE A 241 9.73 2.81 2.52
C ILE A 241 11.14 2.89 1.95
N LEU A 242 12.15 2.88 2.81
CA LEU A 242 13.55 3.02 2.41
C LEU A 242 14.23 1.65 2.30
N HIS A 243 15.01 1.48 1.23
CA HIS A 243 15.99 0.42 1.08
C HIS A 243 17.35 1.05 0.80
N GLY A 244 18.37 0.76 1.61
CA GLY A 244 19.69 1.37 1.51
C GLY A 244 20.49 1.31 2.82
N SER A 245 21.76 1.71 2.76
CA SER A 245 22.63 1.82 3.93
C SER A 245 22.25 3.01 4.81
N LEU A 246 22.70 3.02 6.07
CA LEU A 246 22.47 4.15 6.99
C LEU A 246 23.00 5.47 6.43
N GLU A 247 24.16 5.45 5.79
CA GLU A 247 24.79 6.60 5.14
C GLU A 247 23.91 7.16 4.02
N GLN A 248 23.41 6.30 3.14
CA GLN A 248 22.49 6.69 2.06
C GLN A 248 21.18 7.30 2.60
N VAL A 249 20.65 6.75 3.70
CA VAL A 249 19.47 7.31 4.37
C VAL A 249 19.76 8.69 4.95
N GLN A 250 20.91 8.86 5.61
CA GLN A 250 21.33 10.16 6.17
C GLN A 250 21.53 11.20 5.06
N ASP A 251 22.16 10.84 3.95
CA ASP A 251 22.34 11.70 2.79
C ASP A 251 20.99 12.08 2.18
N TYR A 252 20.07 11.14 2.01
CA TYR A 252 18.73 11.43 1.54
C TYR A 252 18.02 12.47 2.41
N ILE A 253 18.10 12.33 3.75
CA ILE A 253 17.52 13.28 4.71
C ILE A 253 18.15 14.66 4.58
N ASN A 254 19.49 14.74 4.48
CA ASN A 254 20.22 16.01 4.35
C ASN A 254 19.81 16.82 3.10
N HIS A 255 19.32 16.15 2.06
CA HIS A 255 18.83 16.78 0.83
C HIS A 255 17.36 17.23 0.91
N GLN A 256 16.60 16.87 1.94
CA GLN A 256 15.18 17.27 2.13
C GLN A 256 15.02 18.62 2.88
N LYS A 257 15.80 19.64 2.52
CA LYS A 257 15.93 20.90 3.30
C LYS A 257 14.62 21.68 3.53
N ASN A 258 13.61 21.47 2.70
CA ASN A 258 12.32 22.18 2.74
C ASN A 258 11.16 21.31 3.26
N LEU A 259 11.43 20.09 3.72
CA LEU A 259 10.41 19.16 4.19
C LEU A 259 10.63 18.83 5.66
N ARG A 260 9.54 18.74 6.42
CA ARG A 260 9.52 18.19 7.77
C ARG A 260 9.56 16.67 7.68
N VAL A 261 10.75 16.12 7.84
CA VAL A 261 10.98 14.67 7.77
C VAL A 261 10.60 14.00 9.09
N GLY A 262 9.54 13.21 9.08
CA GLY A 262 9.20 12.24 10.11
C GLY A 262 9.83 10.89 9.82
N MET A 263 10.16 10.10 10.85
CA MET A 263 10.70 8.76 10.65
C MET A 263 10.13 7.73 11.62
N LEU A 264 9.71 6.60 11.08
CA LEU A 264 9.47 5.37 11.82
C LEU A 264 10.79 4.60 11.96
N VAL A 265 11.06 4.05 13.13
CA VAL A 265 12.29 3.27 13.39
C VAL A 265 12.02 2.08 14.31
N PHE A 266 12.92 1.11 14.31
CA PHE A 266 13.05 0.18 15.43
C PHE A 266 13.99 0.76 16.49
N ASP A 267 13.89 0.29 17.73
CA ASP A 267 14.71 0.77 18.85
C ASP A 267 16.21 0.57 18.61
N GLU A 268 16.58 -0.49 17.90
CA GLU A 268 17.96 -0.81 17.54
C GLU A 268 18.51 0.06 16.41
N PHE A 269 17.68 0.89 15.78
CA PHE A 269 18.09 1.71 14.64
C PHE A 269 19.03 2.84 15.09
N PRO A 270 20.22 3.00 14.46
CA PRO A 270 21.18 4.02 14.83
C PRO A 270 20.61 5.45 14.80
N PRO A 271 21.20 6.40 15.55
CA PRO A 271 20.82 7.80 15.47
C PRO A 271 20.98 8.36 14.05
N LEU A 272 20.01 9.19 13.63
CA LEU A 272 20.04 10.00 12.42
C LEU A 272 19.82 11.46 12.79
N TYR A 273 20.41 12.37 12.01
CA TYR A 273 20.30 13.81 12.20
C TYR A 273 19.41 14.44 11.11
N GLY A 274 18.84 15.61 11.39
CA GLY A 274 18.04 16.36 10.42
C GLY A 274 16.58 15.90 10.27
N ILE A 275 16.12 14.95 11.09
CA ILE A 275 14.71 14.58 11.17
C ILE A 275 13.95 15.50 12.13
N ALA A 276 12.71 15.85 11.79
CA ALA A 276 11.84 16.69 12.62
C ALA A 276 11.17 15.89 13.74
N ALA A 277 10.82 14.63 13.49
CA ALA A 277 10.20 13.75 14.49
C ALA A 277 10.57 12.28 14.25
N LYS A 278 10.83 11.57 15.35
CA LYS A 278 11.11 10.12 15.36
C LYS A 278 10.00 9.41 16.13
N ARG A 279 9.50 8.28 15.63
CA ARG A 279 8.60 7.38 16.37
C ARG A 279 9.08 5.94 16.28
N SER A 280 9.15 5.30 17.44
CA SER A 280 9.56 3.90 17.57
C SER A 280 8.42 2.94 17.25
N LEU A 281 8.74 1.86 16.55
CA LEU A 281 7.95 0.65 16.35
C LEU A 281 8.25 -0.42 17.42
N GLY A 282 9.07 -0.11 18.42
CA GLY A 282 9.58 -1.07 19.41
C GLY A 282 10.83 -1.80 18.92
N SER A 283 11.14 -2.92 19.58
CA SER A 283 12.28 -3.75 19.23
C SER A 283 12.02 -4.58 17.98
N ARG A 284 13.01 -4.66 17.08
CA ARG A 284 12.95 -5.54 15.90
C ARG A 284 12.83 -7.02 16.28
N SER A 285 13.29 -7.40 17.48
CA SER A 285 13.14 -8.75 18.02
C SER A 285 11.73 -9.08 18.55
N LYS A 286 10.85 -8.07 18.68
CA LYS A 286 9.49 -8.19 19.21
C LYS A 286 8.45 -7.67 18.20
N PRO A 287 8.12 -8.44 17.16
CA PRO A 287 7.20 -8.02 16.09
C PRO A 287 5.82 -7.53 16.57
N GLN A 288 5.36 -8.00 17.73
CA GLN A 288 4.12 -7.59 18.37
C GLN A 288 4.12 -6.11 18.75
N GLU A 289 5.25 -5.56 19.18
CA GLU A 289 5.36 -4.14 19.52
C GLU A 289 5.19 -3.28 18.25
N ALA A 290 5.74 -3.71 17.12
CA ALA A 290 5.60 -3.02 15.84
C ALA A 290 4.15 -2.99 15.37
N ALA A 291 3.44 -4.12 15.49
CA ALA A 291 2.00 -4.18 15.21
C ALA A 291 1.20 -3.26 16.14
N HIS A 292 1.49 -3.29 17.45
CA HIS A 292 0.81 -2.47 18.44
C HIS A 292 0.98 -0.96 18.16
N ARG A 293 2.18 -0.55 17.75
CA ARG A 293 2.56 0.87 17.64
C ARG A 293 2.33 1.48 16.26
N LEU A 294 2.27 0.69 15.19
CA LEU A 294 2.30 1.20 13.80
C LEU A 294 1.33 2.34 13.53
N PHE A 295 0.02 2.16 13.78
CA PHE A 295 -0.95 3.19 13.44
C PHE A 295 -0.88 4.41 14.36
N THR A 296 -0.62 4.22 15.65
CA THR A 296 -0.38 5.32 16.59
C THR A 296 0.82 6.14 16.15
N ALA A 297 1.95 5.50 15.82
CA ALA A 297 3.16 6.17 15.37
C ALA A 297 2.96 6.96 14.07
N LEU A 298 2.24 6.40 13.08
CA LEU A 298 1.89 7.12 11.85
C LEU A 298 1.06 8.37 12.14
N ARG A 299 0.07 8.28 13.04
CA ARG A 299 -0.76 9.43 13.41
C ARG A 299 -0.03 10.46 14.26
N GLU A 300 0.88 10.03 15.13
CA GLU A 300 1.71 10.95 15.91
C GLU A 300 2.64 11.76 15.00
N LEU A 301 3.16 11.18 13.92
CA LEU A 301 3.96 11.91 12.93
C LEU A 301 3.11 12.92 12.14
N ASP A 302 1.83 12.62 11.88
CA ASP A 302 0.88 13.60 11.33
C ASP A 302 0.60 14.76 12.32
N ASP A 303 0.48 14.45 13.61
CA ASP A 303 0.30 15.46 14.66
C ASP A 303 1.51 16.42 14.73
N GLU A 304 2.73 15.89 14.50
CA GLU A 304 3.99 16.65 14.39
C GLU A 304 4.15 17.41 13.06
N LYS A 305 3.13 17.36 12.18
CA LYS A 305 3.13 18.01 10.87
C LYS A 305 4.29 17.55 10.00
N ALA A 306 4.58 16.25 9.97
CA ALA A 306 5.51 15.70 9.00
C ALA A 306 4.96 15.86 7.58
N ASP A 307 5.79 16.31 6.64
CA ASP A 307 5.44 16.35 5.21
C ASP A 307 5.69 14.97 4.56
N VAL A 308 6.75 14.31 5.03
CA VAL A 308 7.17 12.98 4.59
C VAL A 308 7.50 12.10 5.80
N ILE A 309 7.06 10.85 5.76
CA ILE A 309 7.39 9.82 6.75
C ILE A 309 8.26 8.77 6.08
N LEU A 310 9.50 8.67 6.55
CA LEU A 310 10.44 7.62 6.15
C LEU A 310 10.23 6.40 7.04
N ALA A 311 10.13 5.23 6.44
CA ALA A 311 9.91 3.98 7.17
C ALA A 311 10.91 2.90 6.73
N PRO A 312 11.33 2.02 7.65
CA PRO A 312 12.26 0.95 7.32
C PRO A 312 11.54 -0.14 6.55
N GLU A 313 12.31 -0.94 5.81
CA GLU A 313 11.81 -2.19 5.26
C GLU A 313 11.41 -3.17 6.39
N ILE A 314 10.22 -3.74 6.24
CA ILE A 314 9.63 -4.67 7.21
C ILE A 314 9.68 -6.09 6.62
N PRO A 315 10.21 -7.09 7.35
CA PRO A 315 10.23 -8.47 6.90
C PRO A 315 8.83 -9.01 6.58
N ASP A 316 8.74 -9.98 5.67
CA ASP A 316 7.49 -10.67 5.37
C ASP A 316 7.43 -12.04 6.08
N SER A 317 7.38 -12.01 7.41
CA SER A 317 7.29 -13.23 8.23
C SER A 317 6.44 -13.02 9.48
N GLY A 318 5.66 -14.04 9.85
CA GLY A 318 4.82 -14.02 11.05
C GLY A 318 3.96 -12.74 11.18
N ILE A 319 4.07 -12.05 12.31
CA ILE A 319 3.32 -10.80 12.56
C ILE A 319 3.86 -9.62 11.73
N PHE A 320 5.14 -9.64 11.33
CA PHE A 320 5.68 -8.58 10.48
C PHE A 320 4.98 -8.52 9.13
N SER A 321 4.48 -9.64 8.58
CA SER A 321 3.64 -9.63 7.38
C SER A 321 2.40 -8.72 7.52
N ALA A 322 1.82 -8.63 8.72
CA ALA A 322 0.72 -7.70 8.99
C ALA A 322 1.19 -6.25 8.96
N VAL A 323 2.28 -5.92 9.68
CA VAL A 323 2.89 -4.59 9.72
C VAL A 323 3.29 -4.13 8.32
N ARG A 324 4.01 -5.00 7.59
CA ARG A 324 4.45 -4.82 6.20
C ARG A 324 3.26 -4.51 5.31
N ASN A 325 2.22 -5.34 5.34
CA ASN A 325 1.03 -5.14 4.52
C ASN A 325 0.38 -3.76 4.73
N ARG A 326 0.28 -3.29 5.98
CA ARG A 326 -0.29 -1.96 6.30
C ARG A 326 0.62 -0.82 5.86
N LEU A 327 1.92 -0.91 6.17
CA LEU A 327 2.89 0.12 5.83
C LEU A 327 3.04 0.29 4.31
N TYR A 328 3.10 -0.80 3.56
CA TYR A 328 3.19 -0.76 2.09
C TYR A 328 1.93 -0.15 1.47
N ARG A 329 0.74 -0.42 2.02
CA ARG A 329 -0.49 0.25 1.58
C ARG A 329 -0.51 1.74 1.91
N ALA A 330 0.03 2.13 3.06
CA ALA A 330 0.19 3.54 3.42
C ALA A 330 1.17 4.25 2.46
N ALA A 331 2.24 3.57 2.05
CA ALA A 331 3.24 4.06 1.09
C ALA A 331 2.78 4.01 -0.38
N GLY A 332 1.63 3.38 -0.69
CA GLY A 332 1.18 3.19 -2.07
C GLY A 332 2.01 2.16 -2.86
N GLY A 333 2.71 1.26 -2.17
CA GLY A 333 3.51 0.20 -2.78
C GLY A 333 4.90 0.62 -3.26
N VAL A 334 5.28 1.88 -3.08
CA VAL A 334 6.58 2.41 -3.54
C VAL A 334 7.65 2.21 -2.47
N ILE A 335 8.73 1.52 -2.85
CA ILE A 335 9.99 1.48 -2.11
C ILE A 335 10.96 2.44 -2.79
N LEU A 336 11.54 3.35 -2.02
CA LEU A 336 12.64 4.17 -2.46
C LEU A 336 13.95 3.41 -2.22
N ASP A 337 14.54 2.93 -3.31
CA ASP A 337 15.79 2.18 -3.31
C ASP A 337 16.98 3.14 -3.46
N LEU A 338 17.53 3.55 -2.33
CA LEU A 338 18.67 4.47 -2.26
C LEU A 338 19.98 3.83 -2.73
N THR A 339 20.03 2.51 -2.92
CA THR A 339 21.21 1.84 -3.50
C THR A 339 21.41 2.19 -4.97
N LYS A 340 20.38 2.72 -5.63
CA LYS A 340 20.40 3.12 -7.05
C LYS A 340 20.80 4.58 -7.27
N GLN A 341 21.15 5.34 -6.22
CA GLN A 341 21.72 6.67 -6.41
C GLN A 341 23.07 6.57 -7.15
N ASN A 342 23.27 7.40 -8.19
CA ASN A 342 24.39 7.35 -9.15
C ASN A 342 24.39 6.18 -10.15
N GLN A 343 23.25 5.52 -10.37
CA GLN A 343 23.16 4.47 -11.39
C GLN A 343 23.61 5.01 -12.76
N LYS A 344 24.55 4.30 -13.40
CA LYS A 344 25.05 4.60 -14.73
C LYS A 344 24.13 4.02 -15.79
N ILE A 345 23.36 4.88 -16.46
CA ILE A 345 22.41 4.49 -17.50
C ILE A 345 23.02 4.77 -18.87
N LEU A 346 23.05 3.75 -19.73
CA LEU A 346 23.52 3.84 -21.10
C LEU A 346 22.37 3.63 -22.09
N PHE A 347 22.04 4.66 -22.86
CA PHE A 347 21.07 4.55 -23.96
C PHE A 347 21.74 4.07 -25.24
N VAL A 348 21.14 3.08 -25.92
CA VAL A 348 21.69 2.50 -27.15
C VAL A 348 20.67 2.56 -28.29
N CYS A 349 21.07 3.12 -29.43
CA CYS A 349 20.30 3.07 -30.68
C CYS A 349 21.20 2.66 -31.86
N THR A 350 20.73 2.83 -33.11
CA THR A 350 21.52 2.48 -34.30
C THR A 350 22.77 3.35 -34.42
N GLY A 351 22.63 4.65 -34.76
CA GLY A 351 23.76 5.52 -35.10
C GLY A 351 24.17 6.53 -34.03
N ASN A 352 23.48 6.59 -32.89
CA ASN A 352 23.71 7.60 -31.83
C ASN A 352 23.68 9.06 -32.31
N THR A 353 22.79 9.36 -33.27
CA THR A 353 22.58 10.70 -33.82
C THR A 353 21.17 11.25 -33.60
N CYS A 354 20.21 10.42 -33.17
CA CYS A 354 18.80 10.81 -33.03
C CYS A 354 18.23 10.34 -31.67
N ARG A 355 17.71 9.10 -31.60
CA ARG A 355 16.98 8.56 -30.43
C ARG A 355 17.76 8.53 -29.12
N SER A 356 18.95 7.90 -29.09
CA SER A 356 19.71 7.76 -27.84
C SER A 356 20.29 9.08 -27.29
N PRO A 357 20.76 10.04 -28.11
CA PRO A 357 21.08 11.39 -27.62
C PRO A 357 19.86 12.14 -27.06
N MET A 358 18.69 12.03 -27.72
CA MET A 358 17.46 12.63 -27.18
C MET A 358 17.09 12.03 -25.83
N ALA A 359 17.14 10.71 -25.69
CA ALA A 359 16.87 10.02 -24.43
C ALA A 359 17.86 10.41 -23.31
N GLU A 360 19.15 10.55 -23.65
CA GLU A 360 20.19 11.04 -22.71
C GLU A 360 19.86 12.44 -22.19
N GLY A 361 19.57 13.39 -23.09
CA GLY A 361 19.23 14.77 -22.72
C GLY A 361 17.96 14.85 -21.88
N LEU A 362 16.90 14.13 -22.29
CA LEU A 362 15.63 14.09 -21.57
C LEU A 362 15.80 13.52 -20.17
N LEU A 363 16.42 12.35 -20.00
CA LEU A 363 16.57 11.74 -18.67
C LEU A 363 17.42 12.61 -17.75
N ARG A 364 18.52 13.19 -18.26
CA ARG A 364 19.38 14.10 -17.50
C ARG A 364 18.62 15.35 -17.01
N SER A 365 17.68 15.87 -17.81
CA SER A 365 16.85 17.01 -17.41
C SER A 365 15.81 16.68 -16.33
N GLN A 366 15.33 15.42 -16.30
CA GLN A 366 14.28 14.97 -15.38
C GLN A 366 14.85 14.42 -14.06
N ASN A 367 16.08 13.90 -14.07
CA ASN A 367 16.70 13.29 -12.90
C ASN A 367 18.22 13.55 -12.87
N SER A 368 18.65 14.38 -11.93
CA SER A 368 20.07 14.73 -11.74
C SER A 368 20.88 13.70 -10.94
N THR A 369 20.25 12.62 -10.47
CA THR A 369 20.89 11.60 -9.64
C THR A 369 21.43 10.42 -10.45
N PHE A 370 21.05 10.28 -11.72
CA PHE A 370 21.61 9.28 -12.62
C PHE A 370 22.80 9.82 -13.41
N SER A 371 23.79 8.96 -13.62
CA SER A 371 24.87 9.22 -14.56
C SER A 371 24.45 8.68 -15.93
N VAL A 372 23.98 9.58 -16.80
CA VAL A 372 23.37 9.19 -18.08
C VAL A 372 24.35 9.38 -19.23
N SER A 373 24.43 8.41 -20.14
CA SER A 373 25.21 8.49 -21.37
C SER A 373 24.50 7.76 -22.52
N SER A 374 24.93 7.97 -23.75
CA SER A 374 24.42 7.28 -24.94
C SER A 374 25.51 6.82 -25.91
N ALA A 375 25.23 5.72 -26.60
CA ALA A 375 26.06 5.14 -27.65
C ALA A 375 25.21 4.53 -28.79
N GLY A 376 25.87 4.10 -29.86
CA GLY A 376 25.26 3.53 -31.06
C GLY A 376 25.88 2.20 -31.44
N LEU A 377 25.09 1.27 -31.96
CA LEU A 377 25.59 -0.01 -32.46
C LEU A 377 26.44 0.14 -33.73
N PHE A 378 26.17 1.19 -34.52
CA PHE A 378 26.88 1.53 -35.76
C PHE A 378 27.10 3.05 -35.82
N ALA A 379 27.93 3.57 -34.93
CA ALA A 379 28.23 5.00 -34.84
C ALA A 379 29.65 5.31 -35.33
N ASP A 380 29.83 6.50 -35.89
CA ASP A 380 30.99 6.87 -36.70
C ASP A 380 31.62 8.23 -36.32
N GLY A 381 31.18 8.85 -35.23
CA GLY A 381 31.61 10.19 -34.82
C GLY A 381 30.79 11.34 -35.42
N SER A 382 29.77 11.05 -36.23
CA SER A 382 28.86 12.05 -36.80
C SER A 382 28.27 12.99 -35.75
N PRO A 383 27.99 14.26 -36.11
CA PRO A 383 27.20 15.14 -35.26
C PRO A 383 25.80 14.58 -35.03
N VAL A 384 25.18 15.01 -33.94
CA VAL A 384 23.76 14.76 -33.70
C VAL A 384 22.92 15.44 -34.80
N SER A 385 21.76 14.85 -35.13
CA SER A 385 20.86 15.40 -36.14
C SER A 385 20.34 16.78 -35.74
N ASP A 386 20.34 17.74 -36.66
CA ASP A 386 19.81 19.10 -36.44
C ASP A 386 18.32 19.08 -36.03
N HIS A 387 17.55 18.11 -36.55
CA HIS A 387 16.15 17.93 -36.17
C HIS A 387 16.02 17.44 -34.72
N ALA A 388 16.95 16.60 -34.24
CA ALA A 388 16.96 16.16 -32.83
C ALA A 388 17.37 17.29 -31.89
N VAL A 389 18.34 18.13 -32.30
CA VAL A 389 18.70 19.36 -31.57
C VAL A 389 17.49 20.29 -31.46
N SER A 390 16.81 20.54 -32.58
CA SER A 390 15.63 21.42 -32.62
C SER A 390 14.49 20.87 -31.77
N ALA A 391 14.24 19.56 -31.83
CA ALA A 391 13.20 18.91 -31.04
C ALA A 391 13.45 19.07 -29.52
N LEU A 392 14.68 18.94 -29.05
CA LEU A 392 15.01 19.13 -27.63
C LEU A 392 15.13 20.60 -27.21
N ALA A 393 15.52 21.49 -28.12
CA ALA A 393 15.60 22.92 -27.87
C ALA A 393 14.22 23.50 -27.50
N GLU A 394 13.12 22.97 -28.05
CA GLU A 394 11.74 23.32 -27.67
C GLU A 394 11.46 23.07 -26.17
N LEU A 395 12.19 22.15 -25.54
CA LEU A 395 12.10 21.82 -24.11
C LEU A 395 13.22 22.47 -23.28
N GLY A 396 14.02 23.35 -23.87
CA GLY A 396 15.15 24.01 -23.21
C GLY A 396 16.37 23.10 -22.98
N ILE A 397 16.49 21.99 -23.71
CA ILE A 397 17.59 21.04 -23.58
C ILE A 397 18.52 21.16 -24.80
N ASP A 398 19.78 21.50 -24.56
CA ASP A 398 20.80 21.59 -25.61
C ASP A 398 21.62 20.30 -25.72
N ILE A 399 21.58 19.68 -26.91
CA ILE A 399 22.38 18.50 -27.27
C ILE A 399 23.32 18.76 -28.47
N SER A 400 23.44 20.00 -28.95
CA SER A 400 24.21 20.36 -30.15
C SER A 400 25.70 19.98 -30.09
N GLY A 401 26.25 19.91 -28.87
CA GLY A 401 27.62 19.44 -28.60
C GLY A 401 27.81 17.92 -28.73
N HIS A 402 26.74 17.13 -28.83
CA HIS A 402 26.82 15.67 -28.88
C HIS A 402 27.53 15.18 -30.15
N ARG A 403 28.32 14.12 -30.01
CA ARG A 403 28.96 13.39 -31.12
C ARG A 403 28.67 11.91 -30.98
N SER A 404 28.36 11.25 -32.09
CA SER A 404 28.01 9.84 -32.07
C SER A 404 29.18 9.00 -31.55
N ARG A 405 28.89 8.05 -30.66
CA ARG A 405 29.89 7.17 -30.05
C ARG A 405 29.55 5.72 -30.33
N GLN A 406 30.51 4.98 -30.87
CA GLN A 406 30.38 3.54 -31.05
C GLN A 406 30.27 2.86 -29.69
N LEU A 407 29.25 2.00 -29.53
CA LEU A 407 29.11 1.16 -28.35
C LEU A 407 30.32 0.24 -28.26
N THR A 408 31.00 0.27 -27.11
CA THR A 408 32.12 -0.62 -26.79
C THR A 408 31.78 -1.55 -25.64
N PRO A 409 32.45 -2.71 -25.51
CA PRO A 409 32.33 -3.58 -24.34
C PRO A 409 32.58 -2.86 -23.02
N ALA A 410 33.55 -1.93 -22.96
CA ALA A 410 33.86 -1.16 -21.75
C ALA A 410 32.69 -0.26 -21.32
N MET A 411 32.06 0.45 -22.27
CA MET A 411 30.86 1.26 -21.98
C MET A 411 29.70 0.38 -21.46
N ALA A 412 29.51 -0.79 -22.09
CA ALA A 412 28.50 -1.74 -21.65
C ALA A 412 28.84 -2.32 -20.27
N GLU A 413 30.10 -2.56 -19.96
CA GLU A 413 30.57 -3.05 -18.65
C GLU A 413 30.36 -2.02 -17.55
N GLU A 414 30.72 -0.75 -17.79
CA GLU A 414 30.57 0.35 -16.84
C GLU A 414 29.12 0.74 -16.53
N ALA A 415 28.19 0.49 -17.46
CA ALA A 415 26.78 0.79 -17.26
C ALA A 415 26.14 -0.18 -16.24
N ASP A 416 25.34 0.35 -15.32
CA ASP A 416 24.53 -0.46 -14.41
C ASP A 416 23.21 -0.89 -15.07
N LEU A 417 22.74 -0.12 -16.06
CA LEU A 417 21.54 -0.38 -16.84
C LEU A 417 21.75 0.11 -18.29
N ILE A 418 21.40 -0.73 -19.26
CA ILE A 418 21.43 -0.40 -20.68
C ILE A 418 19.99 -0.36 -21.21
N LEU A 419 19.60 0.75 -21.81
CA LEU A 419 18.26 0.97 -22.38
C LEU A 419 18.35 1.10 -23.89
N THR A 420 17.87 0.08 -24.61
CA THR A 420 17.85 0.08 -26.08
C THR A 420 16.54 0.67 -26.62
N MET A 421 16.61 1.27 -27.81
CA MET A 421 15.40 1.87 -28.43
C MET A 421 14.46 0.82 -29.01
N THR A 422 14.98 -0.35 -29.38
CA THR A 422 14.22 -1.44 -30.02
C THR A 422 14.64 -2.79 -29.48
N ASN A 423 13.77 -3.80 -29.66
CA ASN A 423 14.13 -5.19 -29.40
C ASN A 423 15.22 -5.72 -30.35
N ALA A 424 15.28 -5.20 -31.58
CA ALA A 424 16.35 -5.55 -32.52
C ALA A 424 17.72 -5.08 -32.00
N HIS A 425 17.79 -3.85 -31.47
CA HIS A 425 19.01 -3.33 -30.82
C HIS A 425 19.41 -4.19 -29.62
N ARG A 426 18.44 -4.58 -28.78
CA ARG A 426 18.67 -5.46 -27.63
C ARG A 426 19.29 -6.78 -28.07
N LYS A 427 18.67 -7.50 -29.02
CA LYS A 427 19.18 -8.78 -29.52
C LYS A 427 20.59 -8.66 -30.10
N MET A 428 20.86 -7.58 -30.83
CA MET A 428 22.19 -7.33 -31.40
C MET A 428 23.24 -7.09 -30.32
N LEU A 429 22.90 -6.29 -29.30
CA LEU A 429 23.78 -6.05 -28.15
C LEU A 429 24.03 -7.35 -27.38
N GLU A 430 23.00 -8.14 -27.10
CA GLU A 430 23.11 -9.43 -26.40
C GLU A 430 23.96 -10.45 -27.19
N THR A 431 23.94 -10.37 -28.52
CA THR A 431 24.78 -11.22 -29.38
C THR A 431 26.24 -10.76 -29.39
N THR A 432 26.48 -9.45 -29.42
CA THR A 432 27.83 -8.87 -29.55
C THR A 432 28.56 -8.70 -28.22
N ILE A 433 27.82 -8.49 -27.12
CA ILE A 433 28.32 -8.30 -25.75
C ILE A 433 27.44 -9.14 -24.79
N PRO A 434 27.55 -10.49 -24.81
CA PRO A 434 26.65 -11.37 -24.05
C PRO A 434 26.61 -11.11 -22.54
N GLN A 435 27.71 -10.66 -21.96
CA GLN A 435 27.83 -10.31 -20.54
C GLN A 435 26.93 -9.12 -20.12
N ALA A 436 26.48 -8.30 -21.07
CA ALA A 436 25.59 -7.18 -20.80
C ALA A 436 24.10 -7.54 -20.88
N ALA A 437 23.75 -8.77 -21.29
CA ALA A 437 22.37 -9.19 -21.49
C ALA A 437 21.50 -9.08 -20.22
N SER A 438 22.07 -9.41 -19.06
CA SER A 438 21.36 -9.38 -17.77
C SER A 438 20.95 -7.97 -17.31
N LYS A 439 21.59 -6.93 -17.86
CA LYS A 439 21.35 -5.53 -17.54
C LYS A 439 20.85 -4.71 -18.71
N THR A 440 20.38 -5.37 -19.77
CA THR A 440 19.84 -4.72 -20.97
C THR A 440 18.32 -4.89 -21.06
N LEU A 441 17.61 -3.77 -21.19
CA LEU A 441 16.17 -3.71 -21.45
C LEU A 441 15.91 -2.79 -22.64
N THR A 442 14.76 -2.90 -23.29
CA THR A 442 14.29 -1.78 -24.12
C THR A 442 13.77 -0.65 -23.23
N LEU A 443 13.80 0.59 -23.73
CA LEU A 443 13.23 1.74 -23.02
C LEU A 443 11.74 1.48 -22.67
N SER A 444 10.98 0.89 -23.59
CA SER A 444 9.59 0.51 -23.34
C SER A 444 9.46 -0.51 -22.21
N GLN A 445 10.29 -1.55 -22.20
CA GLN A 445 10.26 -2.57 -21.12
C GLN A 445 10.60 -1.97 -19.76
N TRP A 446 11.57 -1.05 -19.71
CA TRP A 446 11.89 -0.32 -18.48
C TRP A 446 10.74 0.59 -18.01
N ALA A 447 9.97 1.13 -18.95
CA ALA A 447 8.77 1.91 -18.67
C ALA A 447 7.52 1.07 -18.34
N GLY A 448 7.63 -0.26 -18.26
CA GLY A 448 6.49 -1.17 -18.05
C GLY A 448 5.58 -1.32 -19.28
N GLU A 449 6.05 -0.93 -20.46
CA GLU A 449 5.33 -0.92 -21.73
C GLU A 449 5.90 -1.97 -22.71
N THR A 450 5.18 -2.16 -23.81
CA THR A 450 5.63 -3.00 -24.93
C THR A 450 5.80 -2.19 -26.20
N GLY A 451 6.56 -2.71 -27.16
CA GLY A 451 6.85 -2.04 -28.42
C GLY A 451 8.20 -1.32 -28.46
N ASP A 452 8.51 -0.77 -29.63
CA ASP A 452 9.78 -0.13 -29.94
C ASP A 452 9.61 1.40 -30.08
N VAL A 453 10.68 2.15 -29.81
CA VAL A 453 10.71 3.59 -30.06
C VAL A 453 10.88 3.85 -31.56
N SER A 454 9.95 4.61 -32.13
CA SER A 454 9.91 4.95 -33.55
C SER A 454 11.22 5.59 -34.01
N ASP A 455 11.70 5.20 -35.20
CA ASP A 455 12.95 5.74 -35.77
C ASP A 455 12.67 6.96 -36.65
N PRO A 456 13.09 8.18 -36.24
CA PRO A 456 12.83 9.39 -37.02
C PRO A 456 13.91 9.66 -38.08
N PHE A 457 14.91 8.77 -38.21
CA PHE A 457 16.06 9.01 -39.08
C PHE A 457 15.64 9.22 -40.55
N GLY A 458 16.09 10.33 -41.16
CA GLY A 458 15.71 10.72 -42.51
C GLY A 458 14.29 11.28 -42.67
N GLY A 459 13.51 11.37 -41.58
CA GLY A 459 12.16 11.93 -41.55
C GLY A 459 12.12 13.46 -41.42
N SER A 460 10.91 13.99 -41.29
CA SER A 460 10.61 15.40 -41.08
C SER A 460 10.83 15.85 -39.63
N GLN A 461 10.88 17.16 -39.35
CA GLN A 461 10.92 17.67 -37.97
C GLN A 461 9.78 17.13 -37.10
N GLU A 462 8.60 16.90 -37.66
CA GLU A 462 7.44 16.37 -36.95
C GLU A 462 7.68 14.92 -36.48
N ASP A 463 8.36 14.09 -37.29
CA ASP A 463 8.73 12.72 -36.90
C ASP A 463 9.70 12.72 -35.70
N TYR A 464 10.63 13.67 -35.65
CA TYR A 464 11.53 13.86 -34.50
C TYR A 464 10.77 14.32 -33.26
N ASN A 465 9.81 15.23 -33.40
CA ASN A 465 8.99 15.70 -32.28
C ASN A 465 8.12 14.58 -31.71
N ILE A 466 7.49 13.76 -32.56
CA ILE A 466 6.73 12.57 -32.14
C ILE A 466 7.65 11.59 -31.41
N CYS A 467 8.84 11.32 -31.96
CA CYS A 467 9.83 10.44 -31.33
C CYS A 467 10.28 10.97 -29.95
N ARG A 468 10.58 12.27 -29.85
CA ARG A 468 10.92 12.95 -28.59
C ARG A 468 9.82 12.76 -27.55
N ASP A 469 8.56 13.00 -27.91
CA ASP A 469 7.43 12.93 -26.99
C ASP A 469 7.16 11.48 -26.54
N GLN A 470 7.37 10.52 -27.44
CA GLN A 470 7.35 9.09 -27.11
C GLN A 470 8.44 8.75 -26.07
N ILE A 471 9.69 9.17 -26.32
CA ILE A 471 10.82 8.93 -25.40
C ILE A 471 10.56 9.59 -24.04
N LEU A 472 10.10 10.84 -24.01
CA LEU A 472 9.81 11.58 -22.78
C LEU A 472 8.72 10.87 -21.96
N THR A 473 7.65 10.42 -22.62
CA THR A 473 6.57 9.66 -21.97
C THR A 473 7.09 8.37 -21.34
N LEU A 474 7.93 7.63 -22.05
CA LEU A 474 8.53 6.39 -21.53
C LEU A 474 9.50 6.68 -20.38
N ILE A 475 10.28 7.76 -20.44
CA ILE A 475 11.16 8.18 -19.35
C ILE A 475 10.37 8.51 -18.09
N GLN A 476 9.30 9.29 -18.20
CA GLN A 476 8.46 9.66 -17.07
C GLN A 476 7.80 8.44 -16.41
N LYS A 477 7.32 7.49 -17.23
CA LYS A 477 6.79 6.21 -16.74
C LYS A 477 7.88 5.37 -16.06
N GLY A 478 9.04 5.22 -16.68
CA GLY A 478 10.16 4.47 -16.10
C GLY A 478 10.64 5.05 -14.77
N LEU A 479 10.76 6.38 -14.65
CA LEU A 479 11.06 7.06 -13.39
C LEU A 479 9.98 6.84 -12.33
N SER A 480 8.72 6.68 -12.70
CA SER A 480 7.65 6.37 -11.74
C SER A 480 7.73 4.94 -11.19
N LEU A 481 8.23 4.00 -12.00
CA LEU A 481 8.43 2.59 -11.63
C LEU A 481 9.77 2.35 -10.92
N HIS A 482 10.74 3.22 -11.21
CA HIS A 482 12.11 3.17 -10.73
C HIS A 482 12.53 4.55 -10.19
N PRO A 483 11.93 4.99 -9.06
CA PRO A 483 12.08 6.34 -8.52
C PRO A 483 13.46 6.64 -7.94
#